data_AF-A0A072VA18-F1
#
_entry.id   AF-A0A072VA18-F1
#
_cell.length_a   1.000
_cell.length_b   1.000
_cell.length_c   1.000
_cell.angle_alpha   90.00
_cell.angle_beta   90.00
_cell.angle_gamma   90.00
#
_symmetry.space_group_name_H-M   'P 1'
#
loop_
_entity.id
_entity.type
_entity.pdbx_description
1 polymer ?
#
loop_
_entity_poly.entity_id
_entity_poly.type
_entity_poly.pdbx_seq_one_letter_code
_entity_poly.pdbx_strand_id
1 'polypeptide(L)'
;MKKYSEVKQWPTIDQLQKFHQIILPWSYINELPEKLECPELRLLLLHNIGDNLKVSDEFFSGMRALTVLDLYGMMLTPSPAPSLSFLTNLQTLILAGCELEDISIVLELKSLEILSLERSVIIQLPEEIGQLTNLRMLNLTNCSRLRFIPANLISSLTCLEELYMGNCFIQWDVKRSKDQSNNASLEELGNLSHLTTLDIMIQDSSVWPRDLHVFAKLERYNIFIGDMWKWSLEWAGGASESSRTLKLAESKSTSILSDYGFNLLLKSAEDLCLAQLQRARGVLYELLLSLSCTPQLRDFSSSKSV
;
A
#
# COMPACT_ATOMS: atom_id res chain seq x y z
N MET A 1 9.88 -27.06 -16.56
CA MET A 1 10.82 -26.10 -17.18
C MET A 1 10.56 -24.73 -16.56
N LYS A 2 11.50 -24.17 -15.79
CA LYS A 2 11.36 -22.79 -15.31
C LYS A 2 11.53 -21.86 -16.52
N LYS A 3 10.46 -21.13 -16.90
CA LYS A 3 10.48 -20.13 -17.98
C LYS A 3 10.91 -18.79 -17.38
N TYR A 4 12.21 -18.60 -17.21
CA TYR A 4 12.77 -17.26 -16.97
C TYR A 4 13.76 -16.93 -18.07
N SER A 5 13.86 -15.64 -18.39
CA SER A 5 14.90 -15.12 -19.27
C SER A 5 16.18 -14.93 -18.46
N GLU A 6 17.33 -15.33 -19.00
CA GLU A 6 18.63 -15.12 -18.37
C GLU A 6 19.34 -13.95 -19.07
N VAL A 7 19.72 -12.92 -18.31
CA VAL A 7 20.47 -11.77 -18.80
C VAL A 7 21.93 -11.96 -18.43
N LYS A 8 22.70 -12.49 -19.38
CA LYS A 8 24.13 -12.77 -19.18
C LYS A 8 25.03 -11.56 -19.38
N GLN A 9 24.66 -10.69 -20.31
CA GLN A 9 25.40 -9.49 -20.68
C GLN A 9 24.43 -8.40 -21.10
N TRP A 10 24.77 -7.16 -20.77
CA TRP A 10 24.02 -5.98 -21.19
C TRP A 10 24.45 -5.54 -22.61
N PRO A 11 23.54 -4.99 -23.42
CA PRO A 11 23.89 -4.40 -24.72
C PRO A 11 24.94 -3.29 -24.59
N THR A 12 25.63 -2.97 -25.68
CA THR A 12 26.63 -1.90 -25.67
C THR A 12 25.98 -0.53 -25.42
N ILE A 13 26.73 0.42 -24.86
CA ILE A 13 26.26 1.78 -24.57
C ILE A 13 25.63 2.44 -25.81
N ASP A 14 26.24 2.29 -26.98
CA ASP A 14 25.73 2.86 -28.25
C ASP A 14 24.36 2.32 -28.65
N GLN A 15 24.04 1.08 -28.27
CA GLN A 15 22.72 0.48 -28.52
C GLN A 15 21.70 0.97 -27.49
N LEU A 16 22.13 1.06 -26.22
CA LEU A 16 21.31 1.46 -25.08
C LEU A 16 20.80 2.90 -25.17
N GLN A 17 21.59 3.83 -25.72
CA GLN A 17 21.21 5.24 -25.86
C GLN A 17 19.92 5.48 -26.68
N LYS A 18 19.49 4.51 -27.49
CA LYS A 18 18.30 4.60 -28.34
C LYS A 18 17.03 4.03 -27.69
N PHE A 19 17.17 3.35 -26.55
CA PHE A 19 16.05 2.69 -25.90
C PHE A 19 15.21 3.67 -25.10
N HIS A 20 13.91 3.60 -25.32
CA HIS A 20 12.90 4.34 -24.57
C HIS A 20 12.29 3.48 -23.46
N GLN A 21 12.42 2.15 -23.56
CA GLN A 21 11.90 1.20 -22.60
C GLN A 21 12.84 0.00 -22.50
N ILE A 22 13.10 -0.46 -21.28
CA ILE A 22 13.78 -1.72 -20.98
C ILE A 22 12.85 -2.50 -20.04
N ILE A 23 12.40 -3.68 -20.48
CA ILE A 23 11.44 -4.51 -19.76
C ILE A 23 12.03 -5.91 -19.63
N LEU A 24 12.42 -6.26 -18.40
CA LEU A 24 13.03 -7.54 -18.04
C LEU A 24 12.18 -8.18 -16.92
N PRO A 25 11.02 -8.78 -17.25
CA PRO A 25 10.14 -9.37 -16.28
C PRO A 25 10.67 -10.75 -15.87
N TRP A 26 10.60 -11.06 -14.58
CA TRP A 26 10.95 -12.36 -13.98
C TRP A 26 12.25 -12.97 -14.54
N SER A 27 13.29 -12.16 -14.63
CA SER A 27 14.55 -12.50 -15.28
C SER A 27 15.63 -12.83 -14.26
N TYR A 28 16.53 -13.75 -14.60
CA TYR A 28 17.74 -14.00 -13.84
C TYR A 28 18.84 -13.08 -14.36
N ILE A 29 19.12 -12.00 -13.64
CA ILE A 29 20.13 -11.00 -14.02
C ILE A 29 21.40 -11.31 -13.25
N ASN A 30 22.48 -11.64 -13.98
CA ASN A 30 23.75 -12.01 -13.34
C ASN A 30 24.42 -10.81 -12.65
N GLU A 31 24.45 -9.67 -13.33
CA GLU A 31 25.03 -8.43 -12.86
C GLU A 31 24.37 -7.22 -13.52
N LEU A 32 24.37 -6.08 -12.84
CA LEU A 32 24.04 -4.78 -13.40
C LEU A 32 25.32 -4.06 -13.81
N PRO A 33 25.32 -3.26 -14.90
CA PRO A 33 26.42 -2.36 -15.19
C PRO A 33 26.56 -1.33 -14.07
N GLU A 34 27.76 -0.77 -13.90
CA GLU A 34 28.01 0.28 -12.90
C GLU A 34 27.13 1.52 -13.12
N LYS A 35 26.88 1.85 -14.40
CA LYS A 35 26.03 2.94 -14.85
C LYS A 35 25.28 2.50 -16.11
N LEU A 36 24.00 2.83 -16.20
CA LEU A 36 23.20 2.62 -17.41
C LEU A 36 22.99 3.96 -18.14
N GLU A 37 23.68 4.14 -19.27
CA GLU A 37 23.63 5.38 -20.06
C GLU A 37 22.50 5.32 -21.12
N CYS A 38 21.27 5.62 -20.68
CA CYS A 38 20.08 5.66 -21.53
C CYS A 38 19.32 6.98 -21.32
N PRO A 39 19.76 8.10 -21.91
CA PRO A 39 19.22 9.42 -21.62
C PRO A 39 17.76 9.59 -22.05
N GLU A 40 17.29 8.83 -23.05
CA GLU A 40 15.91 8.86 -23.57
C GLU A 40 15.00 7.79 -22.92
N LEU A 41 15.51 7.02 -21.95
CA LEU A 41 14.76 5.95 -21.32
C LEU A 41 13.64 6.52 -20.45
N ARG A 42 12.40 6.06 -20.68
CA ARG A 42 11.21 6.47 -19.94
C ARG A 42 10.69 5.39 -19.01
N LEU A 43 10.93 4.12 -19.35
CA LEU A 43 10.48 2.97 -18.56
C LEU A 43 11.63 2.00 -18.36
N LEU A 44 11.89 1.66 -17.09
CA LEU A 44 12.80 0.61 -16.68
C LEU A 44 12.07 -0.35 -15.75
N LEU A 45 11.85 -1.57 -16.21
CA LEU A 45 11.28 -2.66 -15.42
C LEU A 45 12.34 -3.77 -15.30
N LEU A 46 12.80 -4.00 -14.08
CA LEU A 46 13.79 -5.00 -13.72
C LEU A 46 13.25 -5.87 -12.58
N HIS A 47 12.70 -7.02 -12.95
CA HIS A 47 12.21 -8.00 -11.98
C HIS A 47 13.25 -9.11 -11.88
N ASN A 48 14.05 -9.09 -10.83
CA ASN A 48 15.10 -10.08 -10.64
C ASN A 48 14.59 -11.26 -9.81
N ILE A 49 14.80 -12.48 -10.30
CA ILE A 49 14.52 -13.73 -9.57
C ILE A 49 15.78 -14.39 -9.01
N GLY A 50 16.97 -13.86 -9.32
CA GLY A 50 18.24 -14.33 -8.77
C GLY A 50 18.51 -13.76 -7.38
N ASP A 51 19.42 -14.38 -6.63
CA ASP A 51 19.77 -13.89 -5.30
C ASP A 51 20.68 -12.65 -5.39
N ASN A 52 20.38 -11.64 -4.58
CA ASN A 52 21.31 -10.58 -4.20
C ASN A 52 21.88 -9.70 -5.32
N LEU A 53 21.03 -9.26 -6.27
CA LEU A 53 21.46 -8.31 -7.31
C LEU A 53 21.75 -6.93 -6.71
N LYS A 54 23.03 -6.59 -6.61
CA LYS A 54 23.49 -5.28 -6.13
C LYS A 54 23.29 -4.21 -7.19
N VAL A 55 22.86 -3.04 -6.73
CA VAL A 55 22.76 -1.81 -7.55
C VAL A 55 23.94 -0.92 -7.20
N SER A 56 24.66 -0.44 -8.21
CA SER A 56 25.73 0.55 -8.06
C SER A 56 25.17 1.92 -7.71
N ASP A 57 25.91 2.72 -6.94
CA ASP A 57 25.53 4.09 -6.56
C ASP A 57 25.25 4.98 -7.78
N GLU A 58 25.92 4.73 -8.90
CA GLU A 58 25.82 5.47 -10.16
C GLU A 58 24.83 4.85 -11.16
N PHE A 59 24.16 3.75 -10.82
CA PHE A 59 23.38 2.97 -11.77
C PHE A 59 22.34 3.81 -12.53
N PHE A 60 21.66 4.73 -11.83
CA PHE A 60 20.58 5.55 -12.39
C PHE A 60 21.05 6.86 -13.06
N SER A 61 22.34 7.22 -12.98
CA SER A 61 22.78 8.59 -13.30
C SER A 61 22.70 8.96 -14.79
N GLY A 62 22.60 7.96 -15.67
CA GLY A 62 22.43 8.14 -17.11
C GLY A 62 20.98 8.13 -17.63
N MET A 63 19.95 8.07 -16.77
CA MET A 63 18.55 7.87 -17.17
C MET A 63 17.62 9.01 -16.76
N ARG A 64 18.01 10.26 -17.03
CA ARG A 64 17.32 11.47 -16.54
C ARG A 64 15.89 11.66 -17.07
N ALA A 65 15.52 11.01 -18.17
CA ALA A 65 14.16 11.06 -18.73
C ALA A 65 13.21 10.01 -18.13
N LEU A 66 13.64 9.22 -17.15
CA LEU A 66 12.85 8.12 -16.61
C LEU A 66 11.59 8.64 -15.91
N THR A 67 10.44 8.08 -16.31
CA THR A 67 9.13 8.38 -15.71
C THR A 67 8.59 7.21 -14.91
N VAL A 68 8.98 5.98 -15.26
CA VAL A 68 8.55 4.73 -14.61
C VAL A 68 9.76 3.86 -14.29
N LEU A 69 9.89 3.51 -13.01
CA LEU A 69 10.91 2.59 -12.49
C LEU A 69 10.26 1.49 -11.66
N ASP A 70 10.50 0.25 -12.03
CA ASP A 70 10.06 -0.93 -11.30
C ASP A 70 11.26 -1.87 -11.06
N LEU A 71 11.58 -2.10 -9.79
CA LEU A 71 12.71 -2.88 -9.32
C LEU A 71 12.25 -4.05 -8.44
N TYR A 72 11.17 -4.74 -8.83
CA TYR A 72 10.65 -5.85 -8.03
C TYR A 72 11.74 -6.84 -7.59
N GLY A 73 11.78 -7.14 -6.28
CA GLY A 73 12.63 -8.17 -5.70
C GLY A 73 14.13 -7.82 -5.64
N MET A 74 14.49 -6.53 -5.70
CA MET A 74 15.87 -6.09 -5.60
C MET A 74 16.36 -5.94 -4.14
N MET A 75 17.65 -6.19 -3.92
CA MET A 75 18.30 -5.88 -2.64
C MET A 75 18.83 -4.45 -2.66
N LEU A 76 18.20 -3.58 -1.89
CA LEU A 76 18.50 -2.15 -1.81
C LEU A 76 18.91 -1.77 -0.37
N THR A 77 19.43 -2.70 0.42
CA THR A 77 19.84 -2.47 1.81
C THR A 77 21.20 -1.75 1.86
N PRO A 78 21.37 -0.70 2.68
CA PRO A 78 20.37 -0.12 3.59
C PRO A 78 19.36 0.82 2.90
N SER A 79 19.75 1.46 1.79
CA SER A 79 18.90 2.36 1.01
C SER A 79 19.14 2.19 -0.50
N PRO A 80 18.17 2.61 -1.36
CA PRO A 80 18.39 2.65 -2.80
C PRO A 80 19.60 3.51 -3.19
N ALA A 81 20.20 3.21 -4.35
CA ALA A 81 21.38 3.91 -4.86
C ALA A 81 21.19 5.45 -4.86
N PRO A 82 22.18 6.25 -4.42
CA PRO A 82 22.06 7.71 -4.36
C PRO A 82 21.70 8.39 -5.69
N SER A 83 22.15 7.84 -6.82
CA SER A 83 21.78 8.33 -8.16
C SER A 83 20.28 8.27 -8.47
N LEU A 84 19.48 7.57 -7.67
CA LEU A 84 18.01 7.60 -7.77
C LEU A 84 17.48 9.04 -7.64
N SER A 85 18.11 9.88 -6.82
CA SER A 85 17.77 11.30 -6.66
C SER A 85 17.88 12.12 -7.96
N PHE A 86 18.60 11.64 -8.97
CA PHE A 86 18.72 12.32 -10.26
C PHE A 86 17.50 12.12 -11.17
N LEU A 87 16.59 11.20 -10.82
CA LEU A 87 15.39 10.90 -11.59
C LEU A 87 14.25 11.88 -11.27
N THR A 88 14.49 13.17 -11.49
CA THR A 88 13.55 14.24 -11.10
C THR A 88 12.22 14.23 -11.88
N ASN A 89 12.17 13.51 -13.00
CA ASN A 89 10.95 13.30 -13.81
C ASN A 89 10.18 12.02 -13.42
N LEU A 90 10.65 11.27 -12.41
CA LEU A 90 10.03 10.00 -12.06
C LEU A 90 8.65 10.21 -11.47
N GLN A 91 7.65 9.57 -12.08
CA GLN A 91 6.24 9.62 -11.68
C GLN A 91 5.81 8.32 -11.00
N THR A 92 6.41 7.18 -11.36
CA THR A 92 6.09 5.87 -10.78
C THR A 92 7.35 5.17 -10.30
N LEU A 93 7.35 4.80 -9.02
CA LEU A 93 8.40 4.03 -8.38
C LEU A 93 7.80 2.79 -7.70
N ILE A 94 8.17 1.62 -8.20
CA ILE A 94 7.78 0.32 -7.65
C ILE A 94 9.01 -0.37 -7.09
N LEU A 95 9.05 -0.53 -5.77
CA LEU A 95 10.09 -1.24 -5.02
C LEU A 95 9.48 -2.44 -4.30
N ALA A 96 8.56 -3.14 -4.96
CA ALA A 96 7.82 -4.23 -4.36
C ALA A 96 8.74 -5.45 -4.10
N GLY A 97 8.63 -6.05 -2.93
CA GLY A 97 9.46 -7.17 -2.50
C GLY A 97 10.94 -6.82 -2.34
N CYS A 98 11.28 -5.53 -2.25
CA CYS A 98 12.65 -5.09 -2.02
C CYS A 98 13.02 -5.16 -0.53
N GLU A 99 14.28 -5.44 -0.26
CA GLU A 99 14.88 -5.25 1.05
C GLU A 99 15.48 -3.85 1.12
N LEU A 100 14.96 -3.00 2.00
CA LEU A 100 15.45 -1.64 2.27
C LEU A 100 15.11 -1.23 3.71
N GLU A 101 16.01 -0.52 4.38
CA GLU A 101 15.82 -0.01 5.74
C GLU A 101 15.46 1.48 5.74
N ASP A 102 16.03 2.24 4.80
CA ASP A 102 15.82 3.68 4.64
C ASP A 102 15.28 4.01 3.23
N ILE A 103 14.16 4.73 3.19
CA ILE A 103 13.47 5.18 1.97
C ILE A 103 13.55 6.70 1.78
N SER A 104 14.35 7.41 2.57
CA SER A 104 14.45 8.88 2.55
C SER A 104 14.90 9.44 1.20
N ILE A 105 15.62 8.64 0.39
CA ILE A 105 15.99 9.04 -0.97
C ILE A 105 14.78 9.35 -1.87
N VAL A 106 13.61 8.77 -1.59
CA VAL A 106 12.37 9.04 -2.34
C VAL A 106 11.88 10.47 -2.13
N LEU A 107 12.29 11.14 -1.06
CA LEU A 107 11.94 12.53 -0.78
C LEU A 107 12.47 13.48 -1.86
N GLU A 108 13.53 13.10 -2.60
CA GLU A 108 14.07 13.89 -3.71
C GLU A 108 13.21 13.81 -4.99
N LEU A 109 12.31 12.83 -5.07
CA LEU A 109 11.49 12.55 -6.25
C LEU A 109 10.19 13.39 -6.24
N LYS A 110 10.32 14.71 -6.39
CA LYS A 110 9.19 15.66 -6.23
C LYS A 110 8.06 15.50 -7.26
N SER A 111 8.32 14.83 -8.38
CA SER A 111 7.32 14.54 -9.42
C SER A 111 6.57 13.21 -9.20
N LEU A 112 6.84 12.51 -8.10
CA LEU A 112 6.31 11.17 -7.88
C LEU A 112 4.80 11.19 -7.62
N GLU A 113 4.06 10.40 -8.41
CA GLU A 113 2.62 10.21 -8.31
C GLU A 113 2.26 8.83 -7.72
N ILE A 114 3.09 7.82 -7.97
CA ILE A 114 2.85 6.44 -7.54
C ILE A 114 4.09 5.92 -6.82
N LEU A 115 3.90 5.49 -5.57
CA LEU A 115 4.91 4.80 -4.77
C LEU A 115 4.35 3.45 -4.30
N SER A 116 5.02 2.36 -4.67
CA SER A 116 4.73 1.03 -4.12
C SER A 116 5.94 0.45 -3.41
N LEU A 117 5.73 0.11 -2.13
CA LEU A 117 6.64 -0.61 -1.25
C LEU A 117 6.04 -1.99 -0.89
N GLU A 118 5.13 -2.51 -1.72
CA GLU A 118 4.41 -3.75 -1.43
C GLU A 118 5.37 -4.90 -1.04
N ARG A 119 5.12 -5.60 0.06
CA ARG A 119 5.97 -6.69 0.60
C ARG A 119 7.39 -6.28 0.99
N SER A 120 7.71 -5.00 1.02
CA SER A 120 9.04 -4.53 1.42
C SER A 120 9.18 -4.49 2.93
N VAL A 121 10.43 -4.61 3.40
CA VAL A 121 10.76 -4.79 4.82
C VAL A 121 10.96 -3.42 5.50
N ILE A 122 9.89 -2.63 5.61
CA ILE A 122 9.93 -1.31 6.27
C ILE A 122 9.32 -1.34 7.68
N ILE A 123 9.95 -0.63 8.62
CA ILE A 123 9.49 -0.53 10.01
C ILE A 123 8.64 0.73 10.24
N GLN A 124 9.03 1.82 9.59
CA GLN A 124 8.36 3.13 9.60
C GLN A 124 8.60 3.84 8.26
N LEU A 125 7.71 4.76 7.90
CA LEU A 125 7.97 5.73 6.84
C LEU A 125 8.67 6.96 7.42
N PRO A 126 9.53 7.66 6.66
CA PRO A 126 10.07 8.96 7.07
C PRO A 126 8.92 9.96 7.20
N GLU A 127 8.98 10.82 8.22
CA GLU A 127 7.94 11.84 8.49
C GLU A 127 7.76 12.77 7.28
N GLU A 128 8.87 13.08 6.62
CA GLU A 128 8.95 13.96 5.46
C GLU A 128 8.30 13.37 4.20
N ILE A 129 7.86 12.10 4.19
CA ILE A 129 7.16 11.53 3.02
C ILE A 129 5.90 12.33 2.68
N GLY A 130 5.33 13.03 3.67
CA GLY A 130 4.26 14.00 3.49
C GLY A 130 4.57 15.16 2.54
N GLN A 131 5.85 15.40 2.23
CA GLN A 131 6.28 16.41 1.26
C GLN A 131 6.09 15.96 -0.19
N LEU A 132 5.73 14.70 -0.44
CA LEU A 132 5.38 14.20 -1.77
C LEU A 132 3.95 14.60 -2.13
N THR A 133 3.72 15.90 -2.30
CA THR A 133 2.37 16.46 -2.47
C THR A 133 1.70 16.07 -3.79
N ASN A 134 2.46 15.53 -4.75
CA ASN A 134 1.92 14.99 -6.01
C ASN A 134 1.53 13.50 -5.89
N LEU A 135 1.76 12.87 -4.74
CA LEU A 135 1.51 11.45 -4.57
C LEU A 135 0.01 11.16 -4.61
N ARG A 136 -0.40 10.34 -5.57
CA ARG A 136 -1.79 9.92 -5.83
C ARG A 136 -2.03 8.49 -5.37
N MET A 137 -0.99 7.64 -5.40
CA MET A 137 -1.06 6.26 -4.90
C MET A 137 0.11 5.95 -3.96
N LEU A 138 -0.24 5.42 -2.79
CA LEU A 138 0.70 4.84 -1.84
C LEU A 138 0.31 3.40 -1.54
N ASN A 139 1.18 2.45 -1.89
CA ASN A 139 0.97 1.04 -1.63
C ASN A 139 2.02 0.48 -0.66
N LEU A 140 1.59 0.11 0.53
CA LEU A 140 2.35 -0.50 1.63
C LEU A 140 1.85 -1.92 1.93
N THR A 141 1.02 -2.50 1.05
CA THR A 141 0.41 -3.79 1.30
C THR A 141 1.46 -4.86 1.56
N ASN A 142 1.21 -5.73 2.54
CA ASN A 142 2.14 -6.75 3.02
C ASN A 142 3.48 -6.23 3.59
N CYS A 143 3.59 -4.94 3.95
CA CYS A 143 4.68 -4.46 4.80
C CYS A 143 4.48 -4.96 6.24
N SER A 144 4.74 -6.24 6.48
CA SER A 144 4.38 -6.95 7.71
C SER A 144 5.11 -6.46 8.96
N ARG A 145 6.23 -5.73 8.80
CA ARG A 145 7.00 -5.09 9.87
C ARG A 145 6.59 -3.64 10.13
N LEU A 146 5.79 -3.04 9.26
CA LEU A 146 5.30 -1.68 9.44
C LEU A 146 4.31 -1.70 10.62
N ARG A 147 4.66 -0.94 11.65
CA ARG A 147 3.86 -0.79 12.89
C ARG A 147 3.51 0.66 13.17
N PHE A 148 4.34 1.59 12.70
CA PHE A 148 4.27 3.00 13.03
C PHE A 148 4.12 3.81 11.74
N ILE A 149 3.17 4.73 11.76
CA ILE A 149 3.02 5.80 10.77
C ILE A 149 3.08 7.09 11.59
N PRO A 150 4.01 8.03 11.32
CA PRO A 150 4.06 9.32 12.00
C PRO A 150 2.72 10.06 11.98
N ALA A 151 2.39 10.74 13.08
CA ALA A 151 1.20 11.58 13.18
C ALA A 151 1.18 12.68 12.10
N ASN A 152 0.01 12.95 11.56
CA ASN A 152 -0.25 13.90 10.46
C ASN A 152 0.32 13.52 9.09
N LEU A 153 1.09 12.44 8.98
CA LEU A 153 1.67 12.00 7.70
C LEU A 153 0.56 11.72 6.68
N ILE A 154 -0.47 10.97 7.07
CA ILE A 154 -1.56 10.62 6.13
C ILE A 154 -2.28 11.90 5.72
N SER A 155 -2.56 12.80 6.66
CA SER A 155 -3.25 14.06 6.35
C SER A 155 -2.47 15.01 5.43
N SER A 156 -1.15 14.87 5.34
CA SER A 156 -0.30 15.71 4.51
C SER A 156 -0.27 15.30 3.03
N LEU A 157 -0.67 14.07 2.71
CA LEU A 157 -0.73 13.54 1.34
C LEU A 157 -2.04 13.98 0.65
N THR A 158 -2.24 15.29 0.49
CA THR A 158 -3.54 15.88 0.12
C THR A 158 -4.07 15.49 -1.26
N CYS A 159 -3.20 15.07 -2.19
CA CYS A 159 -3.57 14.57 -3.52
C CYS A 159 -3.78 13.04 -3.57
N LEU A 160 -3.72 12.34 -2.43
CA LEU A 160 -3.82 10.89 -2.39
C LEU A 160 -5.22 10.42 -2.80
N GLU A 161 -5.26 9.57 -3.82
CA GLU A 161 -6.47 8.95 -4.39
C GLU A 161 -6.59 7.49 -3.92
N GLU A 162 -5.46 6.80 -3.76
CA GLU A 162 -5.40 5.39 -3.41
C GLU A 162 -4.40 5.12 -2.28
N LEU A 163 -4.88 4.50 -1.20
CA LEU A 163 -4.07 4.11 -0.06
C LEU A 163 -4.24 2.62 0.23
N TYR A 164 -3.14 1.86 0.08
CA TYR A 164 -3.11 0.43 0.37
C TYR A 164 -2.17 0.14 1.53
N MET A 165 -2.70 -0.47 2.59
CA MET A 165 -1.99 -0.92 3.79
C MET A 165 -2.55 -2.28 4.24
N GLY A 166 -3.01 -3.07 3.26
CA GLY A 166 -3.51 -4.42 3.49
C GLY A 166 -2.44 -5.29 4.13
N ASN A 167 -2.80 -6.11 5.11
CA ASN A 167 -1.85 -6.95 5.85
C ASN A 167 -0.72 -6.18 6.58
N CYS A 168 -0.94 -4.91 6.90
CA CYS A 168 -0.13 -4.15 7.86
C CYS A 168 -0.82 -4.14 9.22
N PHE A 169 -0.06 -4.25 10.31
CA PHE A 169 -0.59 -4.20 11.68
C PHE A 169 -0.23 -2.85 12.33
N ILE A 170 -0.71 -1.77 11.73
CA ILE A 170 -0.45 -0.40 12.19
C ILE A 170 -1.05 -0.19 13.57
N GLN A 171 -0.26 0.40 14.48
CA GLN A 171 -0.71 0.81 15.80
C GLN A 171 -1.32 2.21 15.73
N TRP A 172 -2.59 2.28 15.34
CA TRP A 172 -3.34 3.54 15.23
C TRP A 172 -3.49 4.25 16.57
N ASP A 173 -3.33 5.57 16.56
CA ASP A 173 -3.60 6.39 17.74
C ASP A 173 -5.11 6.56 18.00
N VAL A 174 -5.44 6.54 19.28
CA VAL A 174 -6.74 6.93 19.81
C VAL A 174 -6.59 8.35 20.37
N LYS A 175 -6.87 9.37 19.56
CA LYS A 175 -6.77 10.81 19.90
C LYS A 175 -7.45 11.26 21.21
N ARG A 176 -8.21 10.39 21.86
CA ARG A 176 -8.88 10.63 23.15
C ARG A 176 -8.07 10.17 24.36
N SER A 177 -6.94 9.51 24.14
CA SER A 177 -5.99 9.23 25.19
C SER A 177 -5.26 10.53 25.56
N LYS A 178 -4.92 10.73 26.83
CA LYS A 178 -4.14 11.89 27.29
C LYS A 178 -2.67 11.79 26.88
N ASP A 179 -2.28 10.69 26.26
CA ASP A 179 -0.92 10.42 25.82
C ASP A 179 -0.75 10.98 24.41
N GLN A 180 0.25 11.83 24.23
CA GLN A 180 0.65 12.34 22.92
C GLN A 180 1.31 11.18 22.15
N SER A 181 0.51 10.34 21.51
CA SER A 181 1.02 9.35 20.59
C SER A 181 1.59 10.05 19.35
N ASN A 182 2.79 9.67 18.95
CA ASN A 182 3.39 10.12 17.70
C ASN A 182 2.90 9.32 16.49
N ASN A 183 1.91 8.43 16.67
CA ASN A 183 1.35 7.63 15.59
C ASN A 183 0.15 8.30 14.93
N ALA A 184 -0.08 7.96 13.67
CA ALA A 184 -1.23 8.39 12.92
C ALA A 184 -2.54 7.88 13.52
N SER A 185 -3.57 8.72 13.41
CA SER A 185 -4.95 8.34 13.73
C SER A 185 -5.75 8.15 12.46
N LEU A 186 -6.74 7.24 12.46
CA LEU A 186 -7.66 7.07 11.33
C LEU A 186 -8.47 8.34 11.03
N GLU A 187 -8.56 9.29 11.97
CA GLU A 187 -9.14 10.61 11.72
C GLU A 187 -8.42 11.40 10.62
N GLU A 188 -7.15 11.12 10.36
CA GLU A 188 -6.37 11.79 9.31
C GLU A 188 -6.91 11.54 7.91
N LEU A 189 -7.59 10.41 7.69
CA LEU A 189 -8.27 10.09 6.43
C LEU A 189 -9.32 11.17 6.07
N GLY A 190 -9.86 11.89 7.06
CA GLY A 190 -10.80 12.98 6.84
C GLY A 190 -10.23 14.14 6.03
N ASN A 191 -8.90 14.29 5.95
CA ASN A 191 -8.23 15.33 5.18
C ASN A 191 -7.97 14.94 3.71
N LEU A 192 -8.17 13.67 3.36
CA LEU A 192 -7.92 13.17 2.00
C LEU A 192 -9.14 13.36 1.12
N SER A 193 -9.28 14.56 0.54
CA SER A 193 -10.46 14.95 -0.24
C SER A 193 -10.66 14.14 -1.53
N HIS A 194 -9.57 13.60 -2.08
CA HIS A 194 -9.49 12.83 -3.32
C HIS A 194 -9.50 11.31 -3.13
N LEU A 195 -9.48 10.82 -1.88
CA LEU A 195 -9.40 9.38 -1.60
C LEU A 195 -10.65 8.65 -2.08
N THR A 196 -10.48 7.76 -3.05
CA THR A 196 -11.54 6.88 -3.57
C THR A 196 -11.27 5.41 -3.28
N THR A 197 -10.02 5.05 -2.97
CA THR A 197 -9.61 3.65 -2.76
C THR A 197 -8.86 3.47 -1.44
N LEU A 198 -9.35 2.55 -0.60
CA LEU A 198 -8.77 2.29 0.72
C LEU A 198 -8.68 0.79 1.03
N ASP A 199 -7.47 0.28 1.25
CA ASP A 199 -7.23 -1.09 1.76
C ASP A 199 -6.53 -1.01 3.12
N ILE A 200 -7.24 -1.36 4.21
CA ILE A 200 -6.70 -1.30 5.56
C ILE A 200 -7.15 -2.47 6.44
N MET A 201 -6.32 -2.79 7.41
CA MET A 201 -6.62 -3.73 8.49
C MET A 201 -6.54 -3.04 9.84
N ILE A 202 -7.56 -3.24 10.67
CA ILE A 202 -7.71 -2.65 12.01
C ILE A 202 -7.92 -3.79 13.01
N GLN A 203 -7.06 -3.89 14.02
CA GLN A 203 -7.19 -4.96 15.03
C GLN A 203 -8.26 -4.66 16.09
N ASP A 204 -8.38 -3.40 16.51
CA ASP A 204 -9.28 -2.98 17.60
C ASP A 204 -10.22 -1.88 17.09
N SER A 205 -11.53 -2.13 17.08
CA SER A 205 -12.53 -1.18 16.57
C SER A 205 -12.60 0.11 17.38
N SER A 206 -11.98 0.17 18.57
CA SER A 206 -11.92 1.39 19.38
C SER A 206 -11.13 2.53 18.72
N VAL A 207 -10.25 2.24 17.76
CA VAL A 207 -9.53 3.26 16.97
C VAL A 207 -10.40 3.87 15.86
N TRP A 208 -11.59 3.32 15.63
CA TRP A 208 -12.47 3.77 14.55
C TRP A 208 -12.84 5.25 14.74
N PRO A 209 -12.65 6.09 13.70
CA PRO A 209 -12.90 7.51 13.80
C PRO A 209 -14.41 7.79 13.76
N ARG A 210 -14.87 8.85 14.43
CA ARG A 210 -16.30 9.19 14.45
C ARG A 210 -16.72 10.04 13.27
N ASP A 211 -17.84 9.67 12.67
CA ASP A 211 -18.60 10.48 11.71
C ASP A 211 -17.76 10.99 10.52
N LEU A 212 -16.74 10.23 10.10
CA LEU A 212 -15.92 10.60 8.95
C LEU A 212 -16.68 10.42 7.64
N HIS A 213 -16.91 11.54 6.95
CA HIS A 213 -17.55 11.56 5.65
C HIS A 213 -16.69 11.02 4.50
N VAL A 214 -15.38 10.82 4.71
CA VAL A 214 -14.49 10.26 3.66
C VAL A 214 -14.98 8.90 3.17
N PHE A 215 -15.54 8.09 4.07
CA PHE A 215 -16.08 6.76 3.74
C PHE A 215 -17.26 6.80 2.75
N ALA A 216 -17.96 7.94 2.64
CA ALA A 216 -19.03 8.12 1.67
C ALA A 216 -18.54 8.24 0.22
N LYS A 217 -17.26 8.60 0.04
CA LYS A 217 -16.65 8.83 -1.28
C LYS A 217 -15.89 7.63 -1.82
N LEU A 218 -15.68 6.60 -0.99
CA LEU A 218 -14.90 5.43 -1.39
C LEU A 218 -15.67 4.65 -2.46
N GLU A 219 -15.03 4.51 -3.62
CA GLU A 219 -15.52 3.73 -4.75
C GLU A 219 -15.10 2.26 -4.60
N ARG A 220 -13.88 2.05 -4.08
CA ARG A 220 -13.28 0.75 -3.79
C ARG A 220 -12.78 0.73 -2.35
N TYR A 221 -13.04 -0.35 -1.65
CA TYR A 221 -12.42 -0.52 -0.35
C TYR A 221 -12.29 -1.98 0.06
N ASN A 222 -11.26 -2.22 0.83
CA ASN A 222 -11.07 -3.42 1.57
C ASN A 222 -10.77 -3.09 3.04
N ILE A 223 -11.76 -3.27 3.91
CA ILE A 223 -11.64 -2.88 5.32
C ILE A 223 -11.87 -4.09 6.18
N PHE A 224 -10.82 -4.54 6.85
CA PHE A 224 -10.86 -5.68 7.77
C PHE A 224 -10.74 -5.19 9.20
N ILE A 225 -11.72 -5.52 10.03
CA ILE A 225 -11.79 -5.10 11.43
C ILE A 225 -11.85 -6.33 12.32
N GLY A 226 -10.91 -6.42 13.25
CA GLY A 226 -10.69 -7.54 14.16
C GLY A 226 -9.46 -8.37 13.80
N ASP A 227 -8.97 -9.14 14.77
CA ASP A 227 -7.68 -9.83 14.74
C ASP A 227 -7.69 -11.21 14.06
N MET A 228 -8.87 -11.78 13.80
CA MET A 228 -9.01 -13.14 13.24
C MET A 228 -8.89 -13.22 11.71
N TRP A 229 -8.90 -12.09 11.01
CA TRP A 229 -8.91 -12.08 9.55
C TRP A 229 -7.53 -12.39 8.99
N LYS A 230 -7.46 -13.29 8.01
CA LYS A 230 -6.28 -13.44 7.16
C LYS A 230 -6.45 -12.56 5.94
N TRP A 231 -5.43 -11.76 5.65
CA TRP A 231 -5.37 -11.00 4.41
C TRP A 231 -5.03 -11.92 3.22
N SER A 232 -5.59 -11.65 2.05
CA SER A 232 -5.42 -12.48 0.83
C SER A 232 -4.69 -11.71 -0.26
N LEU A 233 -3.65 -12.33 -0.84
CA LEU A 233 -2.84 -11.80 -1.94
C LEU A 233 -3.59 -11.62 -3.25
N GLU A 234 -4.79 -12.19 -3.40
CA GLU A 234 -5.62 -12.01 -4.60
C GLU A 234 -5.92 -10.54 -4.92
N TRP A 235 -5.71 -9.62 -3.96
CA TRP A 235 -5.95 -8.20 -4.11
C TRP A 235 -4.71 -7.33 -4.24
N ALA A 236 -3.50 -7.89 -4.03
CA ALA A 236 -2.27 -7.20 -4.36
C ALA A 236 -2.13 -7.12 -5.89
N GLY A 237 -2.69 -6.06 -6.48
CA GLY A 237 -2.56 -5.74 -7.91
C GLY A 237 -3.45 -6.55 -8.86
N GLY A 238 -4.42 -7.33 -8.36
CA GLY A 238 -5.31 -8.16 -9.18
C GLY A 238 -6.80 -8.15 -8.79
N ALA A 239 -7.21 -7.32 -7.82
CA ALA A 239 -8.61 -7.19 -7.46
C ALA A 239 -9.43 -6.57 -8.61
N SER A 240 -10.61 -7.12 -8.87
CA SER A 240 -11.61 -6.53 -9.78
C SER A 240 -11.81 -5.04 -9.48
N GLU A 241 -11.91 -4.21 -10.53
CA GLU A 241 -12.04 -2.74 -10.49
C GLU A 241 -13.23 -2.21 -9.63
N SER A 242 -14.12 -3.09 -9.13
CA SER A 242 -15.34 -2.71 -8.41
C SER A 242 -15.39 -3.13 -6.92
N SER A 243 -14.39 -3.83 -6.38
CA SER A 243 -14.56 -4.52 -5.08
C SER A 243 -14.75 -3.58 -3.88
N ARG A 244 -15.85 -3.80 -3.14
CA ARG A 244 -16.13 -3.18 -1.84
C ARG A 244 -16.32 -4.26 -0.77
N THR A 245 -15.23 -4.68 -0.15
CA THR A 245 -15.25 -5.71 0.90
C THR A 245 -15.16 -5.10 2.29
N LEU A 246 -16.08 -5.52 3.16
CA LEU A 246 -16.05 -5.22 4.59
C LEU A 246 -16.04 -6.53 5.38
N LYS A 247 -15.04 -6.69 6.26
CA LYS A 247 -14.99 -7.82 7.19
C LYS A 247 -14.99 -7.30 8.62
N LEU A 248 -15.94 -7.75 9.42
CA LEU A 248 -16.07 -7.36 10.81
C LEU A 248 -16.10 -8.59 11.71
N ALA A 249 -15.09 -8.71 12.56
CA ALA A 249 -15.07 -9.66 13.65
C ALA A 249 -15.38 -8.95 14.97
N GLU A 250 -15.70 -9.74 15.99
CA GLU A 250 -15.93 -9.21 17.33
C GLU A 250 -14.69 -8.44 17.82
N SER A 251 -14.95 -7.26 18.34
CA SER A 251 -13.93 -6.37 18.91
C SER A 251 -14.35 -5.96 20.32
N LYS A 252 -13.40 -5.37 21.07
CA LYS A 252 -13.64 -4.98 22.46
C LYS A 252 -14.78 -3.95 22.58
N SER A 253 -14.92 -3.09 21.58
CA SER A 253 -15.98 -2.07 21.50
C SER A 253 -17.00 -2.39 20.42
N THR A 254 -18.28 -2.19 20.72
CA THR A 254 -19.39 -2.24 19.76
C THR A 254 -19.79 -0.86 19.23
N SER A 255 -19.14 0.22 19.68
CA SER A 255 -19.50 1.60 19.33
C SER A 255 -19.43 1.91 17.84
N ILE A 256 -18.59 1.18 17.10
CA ILE A 256 -18.46 1.29 15.64
C ILE A 256 -19.80 1.03 14.91
N LEU A 257 -20.67 0.19 15.45
CA LEU A 257 -21.95 -0.16 14.83
C LEU A 257 -22.95 1.00 14.85
N SER A 258 -22.76 1.94 15.77
CA SER A 258 -23.57 3.16 15.85
C SER A 258 -22.95 4.33 15.08
N ASP A 259 -21.77 4.15 14.47
CA ASP A 259 -21.07 5.20 13.74
C ASP A 259 -21.69 5.42 12.36
N TYR A 260 -21.89 6.69 11.99
CA TYR A 260 -22.48 7.04 10.71
C TYR A 260 -21.59 6.64 9.53
N GLY A 261 -20.28 6.91 9.62
CA GLY A 261 -19.31 6.57 8.59
C GLY A 261 -19.20 5.07 8.34
N PHE A 262 -19.15 4.29 9.42
CA PHE A 262 -19.20 2.82 9.34
C PHE A 262 -20.47 2.31 8.67
N ASN A 263 -21.62 2.87 9.03
CA ASN A 263 -22.90 2.46 8.46
C ASN A 263 -23.01 2.76 6.96
N LEU A 264 -22.29 3.77 6.44
CA LEU A 264 -22.18 3.98 5.01
C LEU A 264 -21.42 2.83 4.32
N LEU A 265 -20.28 2.41 4.88
CA LEU A 265 -19.52 1.26 4.36
C LEU A 265 -20.33 -0.03 4.41
N LEU A 266 -21.09 -0.24 5.49
CA LEU A 266 -21.95 -1.40 5.61
C LEU A 266 -23.03 -1.43 4.51
N LYS A 267 -23.60 -0.26 4.17
CA LYS A 267 -24.62 -0.10 3.12
C LYS A 267 -24.07 -0.30 1.72
N SER A 268 -22.85 0.16 1.45
CA SER A 268 -22.24 0.09 0.12
C SER A 268 -21.46 -1.21 -0.14
N ALA A 269 -21.25 -2.06 0.86
CA ALA A 269 -20.43 -3.26 0.72
C ALA A 269 -21.02 -4.24 -0.30
N GLU A 270 -20.17 -4.75 -1.18
CA GLU A 270 -20.50 -5.84 -2.11
C GLU A 270 -20.30 -7.20 -1.43
N ASP A 271 -19.19 -7.34 -0.71
CA ASP A 271 -18.84 -8.53 0.06
C ASP A 271 -18.78 -8.18 1.56
N LEU A 272 -19.67 -8.78 2.35
CA LEU A 272 -19.71 -8.58 3.80
C LEU A 272 -19.45 -9.90 4.52
N CYS A 273 -18.34 -9.96 5.27
CA CYS A 273 -18.06 -11.08 6.16
C CYS A 273 -18.20 -10.67 7.63
N LEU A 274 -18.95 -11.47 8.37
CA LEU A 274 -19.20 -11.26 9.79
C LEU A 274 -18.75 -12.50 10.55
N ALA A 275 -18.00 -12.32 11.64
CA ALA A 275 -17.51 -13.44 12.42
C ALA A 275 -17.54 -13.15 13.92
N GLN A 276 -17.93 -14.17 14.69
CA GLN A 276 -17.85 -14.21 16.15
C GLN A 276 -18.57 -13.07 16.90
N LEU A 277 -19.56 -12.39 16.30
CA LEU A 277 -20.25 -11.20 16.85
C LEU A 277 -21.21 -11.49 18.03
N GLN A 278 -20.77 -12.16 19.09
CA GLN A 278 -21.64 -12.57 20.20
C GLN A 278 -22.26 -11.37 20.93
N ARG A 279 -21.48 -10.32 21.20
CA ARG A 279 -21.93 -9.09 21.90
C ARG A 279 -22.71 -8.12 21.02
N ALA A 280 -22.40 -8.13 19.72
CA ALA A 280 -22.93 -7.19 18.74
C ALA A 280 -24.16 -7.72 17.99
N ARG A 281 -24.54 -8.98 18.23
CA ARG A 281 -25.50 -9.71 17.41
C ARG A 281 -26.80 -8.93 17.19
N GLY A 282 -27.51 -8.56 18.26
CA GLY A 282 -28.81 -7.88 18.16
C GLY A 282 -28.76 -6.56 17.38
N VAL A 283 -27.81 -5.69 17.72
CA VAL A 283 -27.62 -4.38 17.06
C VAL A 283 -27.30 -4.55 15.58
N LEU A 284 -26.45 -5.52 15.25
CA LEU A 284 -26.06 -5.77 13.87
C LEU A 284 -27.20 -6.39 13.05
N TYR A 285 -28.02 -7.28 13.63
CA TYR A 285 -29.20 -7.81 12.94
C TYR A 285 -30.21 -6.70 12.61
N GLU A 286 -30.49 -5.80 13.55
CA GLU A 286 -31.38 -4.66 13.29
C GLU A 286 -30.83 -3.74 12.19
N LEU A 287 -29.52 -3.46 12.23
CA LEU A 287 -28.83 -2.70 11.19
C LEU A 287 -28.95 -3.37 9.83
N LEU A 288 -28.67 -4.67 9.72
CA LEU A 288 -28.75 -5.42 8.47
C LEU A 288 -30.19 -5.46 7.92
N LEU A 289 -31.20 -5.62 8.78
CA LEU A 289 -32.61 -5.57 8.39
C LEU A 289 -33.03 -4.20 7.85
N SER A 290 -32.34 -3.13 8.26
CA SER A 290 -32.60 -1.76 7.78
C SER A 290 -31.93 -1.44 6.43
N LEU A 291 -31.07 -2.33 5.91
CA LEU A 291 -30.40 -2.13 4.63
C LEU A 291 -31.34 -2.47 3.48
N SER A 292 -31.51 -1.52 2.54
CA SER A 292 -32.33 -1.71 1.34
C SER A 292 -31.70 -2.64 0.28
N CYS A 293 -30.38 -2.84 0.36
CA CYS A 293 -29.63 -3.82 -0.42
C CYS A 293 -28.84 -4.70 0.55
N THR A 294 -29.00 -6.01 0.47
CA THR A 294 -28.18 -6.96 1.22
C THR A 294 -26.90 -7.24 0.43
N PRO A 295 -25.70 -6.95 0.97
CA PRO A 295 -24.44 -7.42 0.40
C PRO A 295 -24.47 -8.93 0.18
N GLN A 296 -23.52 -9.47 -0.61
CA GLN A 296 -23.25 -10.90 -0.54
C GLN A 296 -22.76 -11.22 0.89
N LEU A 297 -23.70 -11.67 1.71
CA LEU A 297 -23.48 -11.99 3.12
C LEU A 297 -22.81 -13.36 3.19
N ARG A 298 -21.55 -13.38 3.62
CA ARG A 298 -20.86 -14.60 4.05
C ARG A 298 -20.81 -14.59 5.57
N ASP A 299 -21.83 -15.18 6.19
CA ASP A 299 -21.87 -15.36 7.64
C ASP A 299 -20.98 -16.55 8.02
N PHE A 300 -19.92 -16.28 8.78
CA PHE A 300 -19.13 -17.32 9.45
C PHE A 300 -19.68 -17.53 10.85
N SER A 301 -20.97 -17.87 10.95
CA SER A 301 -21.56 -18.36 12.19
C SER A 301 -21.43 -19.89 12.26
N SER A 302 -20.63 -20.34 13.24
CA SER A 302 -20.34 -21.74 13.63
C SER A 302 -19.19 -22.48 12.93
N SER A 303 -17.99 -22.38 13.51
CA SER A 303 -17.31 -23.63 13.89
C SER A 303 -17.65 -23.90 15.35
N LYS A 304 -18.71 -24.68 15.58
CA LYS A 304 -18.85 -25.42 16.84
C LYS A 304 -17.59 -26.28 16.99
N SER A 305 -17.01 -26.23 18.17
CA SER A 305 -16.24 -27.30 18.81
C SER A 305 -16.37 -28.68 18.15
N VAL A 306 -15.24 -29.23 17.70
CA VAL A 306 -14.71 -30.56 18.10
C VAL A 306 -13.19 -30.43 18.20
#